data_AF-A0AAV6SBQ7-F1
#
_entry.id   AF-A0AAV6SBQ7-F1
#
_cell.length_a   1.000
_cell.length_b   1.000
_cell.length_c   1.000
_cell.angle_alpha   90.00
_cell.angle_beta   90.00
_cell.angle_gamma   90.00
#
_symmetry.space_group_name_H-M   'P 1'
#
loop_
_entity.id
_entity.type
_entity.pdbx_description
1 polymer ?
#
loop_
_entity_poly.entity_id
_entity_poly.type
_entity_poly.pdbx_seq_one_letter_code
_entity_poly.pdbx_strand_id
1 'polypeptide(L)' 'MRLIRSTVLFSVLLQVMSASTETATSIYDFSATDIDGNVVSLEKYRGDVVIITNVASK' A
#
# COMPACT_ATOMS: atom_id res chain seq x y z
N MET A 1 10.23 29.73 -26.06
CA MET A 1 10.56 29.43 -24.65
C MET A 1 9.38 28.97 -23.78
N ARG A 2 8.11 29.26 -24.12
CA ARG A 2 6.94 28.82 -23.32
C ARG A 2 6.67 27.31 -23.34
N LEU A 3 6.91 26.64 -24.47
CA LEU A 3 6.69 25.20 -24.63
C LEU A 3 7.71 24.34 -23.87
N ILE A 4 8.99 24.73 -23.87
CA ILE A 4 10.08 23.99 -23.19
C ILE A 4 9.86 23.97 -21.67
N ARG A 5 9.36 25.08 -21.10
CA ARG A 5 9.00 25.14 -19.67
C ARG A 5 7.85 24.20 -19.30
N SER A 6 6.86 24.06 -20.18
CA SER A 6 5.73 23.13 -19.97
C SER A 6 6.16 21.68 -20.02
N THR A 7 7.05 21.32 -20.95
CA THR A 7 7.54 19.94 -21.08
C THR A 7 8.40 19.53 -19.89
N VAL A 8 9.23 20.44 -19.36
CA VAL A 8 10.04 20.18 -18.16
C VAL A 8 9.17 20.00 -16.91
N LEU A 9 8.12 20.82 -16.75
CA LEU A 9 7.16 20.66 -15.64
C LEU A 9 6.43 19.32 -15.73
N PHE A 10 6.01 18.93 -16.94
CA PHE A 10 5.32 17.68 -17.19
C PHE A 10 6.21 16.45 -16.96
N SER A 11 7.50 16.51 -17.33
CA SER A 11 8.44 15.41 -17.06
C SER A 11 8.75 15.23 -15.58
N VAL A 12 8.79 16.31 -14.79
CA VAL A 12 8.97 16.22 -13.33
C VAL A 12 7.73 15.59 -12.68
N LEU A 13 6.52 15.96 -13.14
CA LEU A 13 5.28 15.37 -12.64
C LEU A 13 5.21 13.84 -12.89
N LEU A 14 5.71 13.40 -14.05
CA LEU A 14 5.70 11.98 -14.43
C LEU A 14 6.63 11.12 -13.55
N GLN A 15 7.74 11.68 -13.06
CA GLN A 15 8.67 10.98 -12.15
C GLN A 15 8.10 10.81 -10.74
N VAL A 16 7.23 11.71 -10.27
CA VAL A 16 6.60 11.60 -8.95
C VAL A 16 5.57 10.46 -8.91
N MET A 17 5.08 10.01 -10.06
CA MET A 17 4.10 8.92 -10.18
C MET A 17 4.72 7.53 -10.39
N SER A 18 6.04 7.37 -10.31
CA SER A 18 6.64 6.04 -10.38
C SER A 18 6.32 5.28 -9.09
N ALA A 19 5.26 4.46 -9.12
CA ALA A 19 4.96 3.53 -8.05
C ALA A 19 6.06 2.47 -7.99
N SER A 20 6.90 2.53 -6.96
CA SER A 20 7.81 1.43 -6.64
C SER A 20 6.98 0.27 -6.10
N THR A 21 7.10 -0.89 -6.74
CA THR A 21 6.57 -2.14 -6.20
C THR A 21 7.49 -2.56 -5.05
N GLU A 22 7.18 -2.07 -3.86
CA GLU A 22 7.88 -2.49 -2.64
C GLU A 22 7.59 -3.97 -2.38
N THR A 23 8.64 -4.74 -2.14
CA THR A 23 8.46 -6.14 -1.72
C THR A 23 7.99 -6.13 -0.27
N ALA A 24 6.86 -6.78 -0.01
CA ALA A 24 6.35 -6.92 1.35
C ALA A 24 7.34 -7.68 2.24
N THR A 25 7.68 -7.09 3.39
CA THR A 25 8.66 -7.69 4.30
C THR A 25 8.01 -8.26 5.57
N SER A 26 6.91 -7.66 6.01
CA SER A 26 6.21 -8.05 7.23
C SER A 26 4.70 -7.92 7.06
N ILE A 27 3.94 -8.74 7.80
CA ILE A 27 2.48 -8.59 7.89
C ILE A 27 2.09 -7.25 8.54
N TYR A 28 2.99 -6.65 9.32
CA TYR A 28 2.77 -5.39 10.02
C TYR A 28 2.63 -4.17 9.09
N ASP A 29 3.10 -4.29 7.85
CA ASP A 29 3.02 -3.25 6.84
C ASP A 29 1.59 -3.11 6.25
N PHE A 30 0.67 -3.99 6.67
CA PHE A 30 -0.66 -4.11 6.09
C PHE A 30 -1.78 -3.70 7.04
N SER A 31 -2.91 -3.35 6.44
CA SER A 31 -4.20 -3.21 7.11
C SER A 31 -5.25 -4.04 6.38
N ALA A 32 -6.25 -4.50 7.11
CA ALA A 32 -7.37 -5.26 6.57
C ALA A 32 -8.68 -4.70 7.10
N THR A 33 -9.73 -4.77 6.29
CA THR A 33 -11.09 -4.47 6.74
C THR A 33 -11.61 -5.67 7.53
N ASP A 34 -12.04 -5.46 8.77
CA ASP A 34 -12.65 -6.50 9.59
C ASP A 34 -14.13 -6.75 9.19
N ILE A 35 -14.77 -7.72 9.85
CA ILE A 35 -16.16 -8.10 9.56
C ILE A 35 -17.18 -7.00 9.90
N ASP A 36 -16.81 -6.04 10.74
CA ASP A 36 -17.63 -4.90 11.13
C ASP A 36 -17.39 -3.68 10.20
N GLY A 37 -16.49 -3.81 9.22
CA GLY A 37 -16.19 -2.77 8.24
C GLY A 37 -15.09 -1.79 8.66
N ASN A 38 -14.41 -2.02 9.78
CA ASN A 38 -13.33 -1.14 10.24
C ASN A 38 -12.02 -1.50 9.56
N VAL A 39 -11.24 -0.49 9.17
CA VAL A 39 -9.86 -0.69 8.72
C VAL A 39 -8.97 -0.90 9.94
N VAL A 40 -8.39 -2.10 10.05
CA VAL A 40 -7.55 -2.51 11.18
C VAL A 40 -6.13 -2.76 10.70
N SER A 41 -5.16 -2.07 11.30
CA SER A 41 -3.74 -2.35 11.07
C SER A 41 -3.35 -3.69 11.70
N LEU A 42 -2.58 -4.50 10.97
CA LEU A 42 -2.06 -5.78 11.48
C LEU A 42 -0.90 -5.61 12.46
N GLU A 43 -0.35 -4.41 12.59
CA GLU A 43 0.63 -4.03 13.63
C GLU A 43 0.14 -4.35 15.05
N LYS A 44 -1.18 -4.36 15.26
CA LYS A 44 -1.80 -4.69 16.56
C LYS A 44 -1.42 -6.07 17.11
N TYR A 45 -0.95 -6.99 16.27
CA TYR A 45 -0.57 -8.35 16.64
C TYR A 45 0.94 -8.52 16.87
N ARG A 46 1.70 -7.42 16.95
CA ARG A 46 3.14 -7.46 17.21
C ARG A 46 3.41 -8.13 18.56
N GLY A 47 4.25 -9.16 18.53
CA GLY A 47 4.62 -9.94 19.73
C GLY A 47 3.83 -11.23 19.91
N ASP A 48 2.76 -11.41 19.12
CA ASP A 48 1.96 -12.64 19.13
C ASP A 48 2.35 -13.59 17.98
N VAL A 49 2.05 -14.88 18.16
CA VAL A 49 2.08 -15.86 17.07
C VAL A 49 0.79 -15.74 16.26
N VAL A 50 0.90 -15.42 14.97
CA VAL A 50 -0.24 -15.16 14.09
C VAL A 50 -0.38 -16.26 13.03
N ILE A 51 -1.62 -16.74 12.83
CA ILE A 51 -1.99 -17.66 11.74
C ILE A 51 -2.93 -16.92 10.80
N ILE A 52 -2.58 -16.86 9.51
CA ILE A 52 -3.42 -16.32 8.45
C ILE A 52 -3.99 -17.50 7.67
N THR A 53 -5.32 -17.57 7.57
CA THR A 53 -6.02 -18.64 6.85
C THR A 53 -7.03 -18.06 5.87
N ASN A 54 -7.17 -18.73 4.72
CA ASN A 54 -8.26 -18.49 3.78
C ASN A 54 -9.42 -19.41 4.18
N VAL A 55 -10.61 -18.82 4.39
CA VAL A 55 -11.84 -19.56 4.69
C VAL A 55 -12.89 -19.30 3.60
N ALA A 56 -13.70 -20.32 3.31
CA ALA A 56 -14.87 -20.22 2.43
C ALA A 56 -16.04 -21.00 3.06
N SER A 57 -17.26 -20.48 2.93
CA SER A 57 -18.50 -21.16 3.36
C SER A 57 -19.38 -21.47 2.14
N LYS A 58 -20.23 -22.50 2.26
CA LYS A 58 -21.07 -23.04 1.18
C LYS A 58 -22.40 -22.31 1.07
#